data_AF-A0A2D2AWI4-F1
#
_entry.id   AF-A0A2D2AWI4-F1
#
_cell.length_a   1.000
_cell.length_b   1.000
_cell.length_c   1.000
_cell.angle_alpha   90.00
_cell.angle_beta   90.00
_cell.angle_gamma   90.00
#
_symmetry.space_group_name_H-M   'P 1'
#
loop_
_entity.id
_entity.type
_entity.pdbx_description
1 polymer ?
#
loop_
_entity_poly.entity_id
_entity_poly.type
_entity_poly.pdbx_seq_one_letter_code
_entity_poly.pdbx_strand_id
1 'polypeptide(L)'
;MKVLTANRLIDGEVVFWKDGRWIEPFADAQQFADDDAAGEETVAAAKTQSTVVVDPYLIDIVEAPGGWAPVSYRERIRALGPTNEPTHGKQAEGGAGIEAILAATGAARSTGRVDLIRRK
;
A
#
# COMPACT_ATOMS: atom_id res chain seq x y z
N MET A 1 -10.71 -1.28 6.46
CA MET A 1 -10.63 -1.61 5.03
C MET A 1 -9.22 -2.05 4.70
N LYS A 2 -9.06 -3.00 3.78
CA LYS A 2 -7.78 -3.59 3.40
C LYS A 2 -7.57 -3.61 1.90
N VAL A 3 -6.32 -3.64 1.47
CA VAL A 3 -5.91 -3.81 0.07
C VAL A 3 -4.83 -4.89 0.00
N LEU A 4 -4.84 -5.71 -1.06
CA LEU A 4 -3.80 -6.69 -1.31
C LEU A 4 -2.62 -6.05 -2.05
N THR A 5 -1.42 -6.21 -1.52
CA THR A 5 -0.16 -5.74 -2.12
C THR A 5 0.86 -6.87 -2.24
N ALA A 6 1.79 -6.75 -3.19
CA ALA A 6 2.93 -7.65 -3.39
C ALA A 6 4.07 -6.91 -4.11
N ASN A 7 5.23 -7.57 -4.25
CA ASN A 7 6.27 -7.14 -5.19
C ASN A 7 6.21 -8.01 -6.45
N ARG A 8 6.18 -7.38 -7.63
CA ARG A 8 6.28 -8.07 -8.91
C ARG A 8 7.69 -8.62 -9.08
N LEU A 9 7.79 -9.88 -9.50
CA LEU A 9 9.06 -10.61 -9.51
C LEU A 9 10.06 -10.08 -10.55
N ILE A 10 9.57 -9.60 -11.70
CA ILE A 10 10.42 -9.26 -12.84
C ILE A 10 11.24 -7.97 -12.64
N ASP A 11 10.69 -7.01 -11.91
CA ASP A 11 11.24 -5.66 -11.74
C ASP A 11 11.22 -5.16 -10.29
N GLY A 12 10.63 -5.92 -9.37
CA GLY A 12 10.52 -5.55 -7.96
C GLY A 12 9.44 -4.50 -7.70
N GLU A 13 8.65 -4.11 -8.71
CA GLU A 13 7.65 -3.05 -8.58
C GLU A 13 6.57 -3.42 -7.56
N VAL A 14 6.11 -2.45 -6.78
CA VAL A 14 5.04 -2.69 -5.83
C VAL A 14 3.73 -2.72 -6.60
N VAL A 15 3.00 -3.82 -6.51
CA VAL A 15 1.73 -3.99 -7.22
C VAL A 15 0.59 -4.22 -6.25
N PHE A 16 -0.61 -3.92 -6.71
CA PHE A 16 -1.87 -4.04 -5.98
C PHE A 16 -2.85 -4.89 -6.77
N TRP A 17 -3.78 -5.52 -6.07
CA TRP A 17 -4.77 -6.38 -6.71
C TRP A 17 -6.00 -5.61 -7.17
N LYS A 18 -6.52 -5.95 -8.35
CA LYS A 18 -7.82 -5.50 -8.85
C LYS A 18 -8.41 -6.55 -9.76
N ASP A 19 -9.59 -7.08 -9.44
CA ASP A 19 -10.42 -7.89 -10.35
C ASP A 19 -9.65 -9.03 -11.05
N GLY A 20 -8.83 -9.79 -10.32
CA GLY A 20 -8.11 -10.93 -10.92
C GLY A 20 -6.71 -10.61 -11.48
N ARG A 21 -6.27 -9.35 -11.42
CA ARG A 21 -4.99 -8.91 -11.98
C ARG A 21 -4.19 -8.01 -11.05
N TRP A 22 -2.88 -7.97 -11.28
CA TRP A 22 -1.97 -7.03 -10.64
C TRP A 22 -1.93 -5.72 -11.41
N ILE A 23 -2.05 -4.61 -10.68
CA ILE A 23 -1.99 -3.25 -11.19
C ILE A 23 -0.96 -2.45 -10.39
N GLU A 24 -0.43 -1.40 -10.99
CA GLU A 24 0.55 -0.51 -10.35
C GLU A 24 -0.07 0.62 -9.51
N PRO A 25 -1.15 1.30 -9.95
CA PRO A 25 -1.72 2.42 -9.20
C PRO A 25 -2.48 1.94 -7.96
N PHE A 26 -2.05 2.43 -6.79
CA PHE A 26 -2.70 2.12 -5.50
C PHE A 26 -4.16 2.58 -5.44
N ALA A 27 -4.47 3.75 -5.99
CA ALA A 27 -5.80 4.34 -5.91
C ALA A 27 -6.90 3.50 -6.58
N ASP A 28 -6.50 2.66 -7.54
CA ASP A 28 -7.38 1.77 -8.27
C ASP A 28 -7.55 0.39 -7.62
N ALA A 29 -6.81 0.11 -6.55
CA ALA A 29 -6.77 -1.19 -5.92
C ALA A 29 -8.14 -1.59 -5.36
N GLN A 30 -8.45 -2.88 -5.50
CA GLN A 30 -9.65 -3.47 -4.92
C GLN A 30 -9.56 -3.44 -3.40
N GLN A 31 -10.65 -3.01 -2.78
CA GLN A 31 -10.76 -2.86 -1.34
C GLN A 31 -11.54 -4.04 -0.75
N PHE A 32 -11.06 -4.57 0.36
CA PHE A 32 -11.69 -5.64 1.12
C PHE A 32 -12.13 -5.09 2.48
N ALA A 33 -13.26 -5.55 3.00
CA ALA A 33 -13.63 -5.23 4.38
C ALA A 33 -12.69 -5.97 5.36
N ASP A 34 -12.59 -5.49 6.61
CA ASP A 34 -11.57 -5.99 7.55
C ASP A 34 -11.72 -7.48 7.89
N ASP A 35 -12.97 -7.98 7.90
CA ASP A 35 -13.35 -9.36 8.17
C ASP A 35 -13.83 -10.11 6.91
N ASP A 36 -13.46 -9.63 5.72
CA ASP A 36 -13.88 -10.22 4.46
C ASP A 36 -13.03 -11.45 4.09
N ALA A 37 -13.67 -12.63 4.08
CA ALA A 37 -13.04 -13.87 3.65
C ALA A 37 -12.50 -13.80 2.22
N ALA A 38 -13.11 -12.98 1.35
CA ALA A 38 -12.66 -12.79 -0.03
C ALA A 38 -11.23 -12.21 -0.08
N GLY A 39 -10.85 -11.39 0.90
CA GLY A 39 -9.48 -10.85 0.99
C GLY A 39 -8.45 -11.95 1.21
N GLU A 40 -8.70 -12.84 2.18
CA GLU A 40 -7.81 -13.96 2.50
C GLU A 40 -7.78 -15.02 1.39
N GLU A 41 -8.92 -15.31 0.76
CA GLU A 41 -8.98 -16.17 -0.42
C GLU A 41 -8.16 -15.61 -1.59
N THR A 42 -8.23 -14.30 -1.80
CA THR A 42 -7.43 -13.61 -2.83
C THR A 42 -5.93 -13.68 -2.50
N VAL A 43 -5.54 -13.52 -1.24
CA VAL A 43 -4.15 -13.73 -0.79
C VAL A 43 -3.70 -15.16 -1.08
N ALA A 44 -4.52 -16.17 -0.76
CA ALA A 44 -4.20 -17.56 -1.02
C ALA A 44 -4.00 -17.83 -2.52
N ALA A 45 -4.88 -17.30 -3.36
CA ALA A 45 -4.74 -17.36 -4.82
C ALA A 45 -3.47 -16.65 -5.31
N ALA A 46 -3.18 -15.46 -4.79
CA ALA A 46 -1.98 -14.71 -5.11
C ALA A 46 -0.69 -15.47 -4.75
N LYS A 47 -0.67 -16.19 -3.62
CA LYS A 47 0.49 -17.03 -3.22
C LYS A 47 0.80 -18.16 -4.20
N THR A 48 -0.18 -18.60 -4.99
CA THR A 48 0.05 -19.60 -6.05
C THR A 48 0.78 -19.03 -7.27
N GLN A 49 0.84 -17.70 -7.39
CA GLN A 49 1.48 -16.99 -8.50
C GLN A 49 2.94 -16.63 -8.17
N SER A 50 3.70 -17.58 -7.61
CA SER A 50 5.06 -17.36 -7.11
C SER A 50 6.08 -16.96 -8.19
N THR A 51 5.75 -17.16 -9.47
CA THR A 51 6.56 -16.72 -10.61
C THR A 51 6.20 -15.30 -11.09
N VAL A 52 5.15 -14.69 -10.53
CA VAL A 52 4.65 -13.37 -10.91
C VAL A 52 4.89 -12.37 -9.80
N VAL A 53 4.62 -12.76 -8.55
CA VAL A 53 4.75 -11.89 -7.38
C VAL A 53 5.41 -12.61 -6.19
N VAL A 54 5.99 -11.81 -5.31
CA VAL A 54 6.62 -12.24 -4.05
C VAL A 54 5.86 -11.62 -2.89
N ASP A 55 5.66 -12.42 -1.85
CA ASP A 55 5.03 -12.04 -0.58
C ASP A 55 3.75 -11.22 -0.75
N PRO A 56 2.67 -11.79 -1.30
CA PRO A 56 1.37 -11.12 -1.31
C PRO A 56 0.72 -11.13 0.08
N TYR A 57 0.25 -9.96 0.54
CA TYR A 57 -0.45 -9.79 1.82
C TYR A 57 -1.40 -8.58 1.83
N LEU A 58 -2.34 -8.58 2.79
CA LEU A 58 -3.26 -7.46 3.00
C LEU A 58 -2.63 -6.36 3.85
N ILE A 59 -2.87 -5.11 3.46
CA ILE A 59 -2.49 -3.91 4.20
C ILE A 59 -3.74 -3.13 4.62
N ASP A 60 -3.71 -2.58 5.83
CA ASP A 60 -4.78 -1.70 6.30
C ASP A 60 -4.72 -0.34 5.61
N ILE A 61 -5.88 0.15 5.17
CA ILE A 61 -6.05 1.46 4.53
C ILE A 61 -7.03 2.32 5.31
N VAL A 62 -6.81 3.63 5.26
CA VAL A 62 -7.63 4.65 5.91
C VAL A 62 -8.05 5.70 4.90
N GLU A 63 -9.21 6.31 5.12
CA GLU A 63 -9.69 7.42 4.32
C GLU A 63 -8.82 8.65 4.57
N ALA A 64 -8.39 9.31 3.49
CA ALA A 64 -7.57 10.50 3.48
C ALA A 64 -8.21 11.56 2.57
N PRO A 65 -7.81 12.84 2.68
CA PRO A 65 -8.28 13.85 1.75
C PRO A 65 -7.95 13.45 0.30
N GLY A 66 -8.99 13.20 -0.51
CA GLY A 66 -8.84 12.83 -1.92
C GLY A 66 -8.74 11.33 -2.23
N GLY A 67 -8.86 10.44 -1.24
CA GLY A 67 -8.93 9.00 -1.50
C GLY A 67 -8.53 8.11 -0.32
N TRP A 68 -8.11 6.89 -0.63
CA TRP A 68 -7.56 5.97 0.36
C TRP A 68 -6.05 6.16 0.49
N ALA A 69 -5.51 5.82 1.66
CA ALA A 69 -4.07 5.73 1.87
C ALA A 69 -3.71 4.57 2.81
N PRO A 70 -2.53 3.95 2.66
CA PRO A 70 -2.04 2.95 3.60
C PRO A 70 -1.89 3.52 5.02
N VAL A 71 -2.23 2.73 6.05
CA VAL A 71 -2.05 3.13 7.45
C VAL A 71 -0.57 3.11 7.86
N SER A 72 0.19 2.13 7.36
CA SER A 72 1.62 1.99 7.64
C SER A 72 2.46 2.95 6.79
N TYR A 73 3.37 3.68 7.43
CA TYR A 73 4.30 4.57 6.72
C TYR A 73 5.18 3.83 5.72
N ARG A 74 5.59 2.59 6.04
CA ARG A 74 6.34 1.72 5.11
C ARG A 74 5.56 1.47 3.82
N GLU A 75 4.27 1.22 3.94
CA GLU A 75 3.41 0.94 2.79
C GLU A 75 3.10 2.21 1.98
N ARG A 76 3.07 3.39 2.62
CA ARG A 76 3.02 4.67 1.89
C ARG A 76 4.23 4.86 1.02
N ILE A 77 5.44 4.65 1.56
CA ILE A 77 6.67 4.72 0.78
C ILE A 77 6.64 3.70 -0.36
N ARG A 78 6.22 2.46 -0.09
CA ARG A 78 6.11 1.41 -1.12
C ARG A 78 5.11 1.76 -2.23
N ALA A 79 4.00 2.41 -1.90
CA ALA A 79 3.00 2.85 -2.88
C ALA A 79 3.47 4.06 -3.70
N LEU A 80 4.28 4.94 -3.13
CA LEU A 80 4.85 6.13 -3.80
C LEU A 80 6.12 5.84 -4.59
N GLY A 81 6.89 4.84 -4.17
CA GLY A 81 8.21 4.55 -4.70
C GLY A 81 9.35 5.25 -3.94
N PRO A 82 10.55 5.34 -4.56
CA PRO A 82 11.78 5.79 -3.89
C PRO A 82 11.71 7.25 -3.45
N THR A 83 12.01 7.55 -2.18
CA THR A 83 11.96 8.92 -1.63
C THR A 83 13.26 9.72 -1.83
N ASN A 84 14.14 9.28 -2.73
CA ASN A 84 15.46 9.90 -2.89
C ASN A 84 15.43 11.19 -3.74
N GLU A 85 14.53 11.27 -4.72
CA GLU A 85 14.37 12.42 -5.61
C GLU A 85 12.90 12.50 -6.07
N PRO A 86 12.24 13.67 -6.04
CA PRO A 86 10.80 13.81 -6.33
C PRO A 86 10.32 13.35 -7.70
N THR A 87 11.18 13.33 -8.72
CA THR A 87 10.89 12.88 -10.09
C THR A 87 11.11 11.38 -10.30
N HIS A 88 11.48 10.62 -9.26
CA HIS A 88 11.60 9.17 -9.34
C HIS A 88 10.35 8.43 -8.86
N GLY A 89 10.01 7.34 -9.55
CA GLY A 89 8.93 6.42 -9.15
C GLY A 89 7.52 6.98 -9.33
N LYS A 90 6.55 6.35 -8.65
CA LYS A 90 5.12 6.66 -8.82
C LYS A 90 4.73 8.04 -8.31
N GLN A 91 5.45 8.58 -7.33
CA GLN A 91 5.25 9.96 -6.88
C GLN A 91 5.47 10.99 -8.00
N ALA A 92 6.26 10.66 -9.04
CA ALA A 92 6.51 11.55 -10.17
C ALA A 92 5.36 11.57 -11.19
N GLU A 93 4.55 10.50 -11.24
CA GLU A 93 3.36 10.40 -12.09
C GLU A 93 2.24 11.33 -11.60
N GLY A 94 2.22 11.61 -10.29
CA GLY A 94 1.26 12.51 -9.66
C GLY A 94 -0.18 11.99 -9.70
N GLY A 95 -1.12 12.92 -9.61
CA GLY A 95 -2.57 12.62 -9.64
C GLY A 95 -3.19 12.42 -8.26
N ALA A 96 -4.53 12.41 -8.23
CA ALA A 96 -5.31 12.46 -6.99
C ALA A 96 -4.99 11.32 -6.01
N GLY A 97 -4.67 10.13 -6.53
CA GLY A 97 -4.27 8.98 -5.72
C GLY A 97 -2.94 9.17 -4.99
N ILE A 98 -1.95 9.76 -5.67
CA ILE A 98 -0.64 10.07 -5.09
C ILE A 98 -0.79 11.19 -4.05
N GLU A 99 -1.55 12.23 -4.38
CA GLU A 99 -1.84 13.33 -3.46
C GLU A 99 -2.55 12.83 -2.18
N ALA A 100 -3.48 11.88 -2.30
CA ALA A 100 -4.13 11.28 -1.13
C ALA A 100 -3.14 10.56 -0.21
N ILE A 101 -2.16 9.84 -0.77
CA ILE A 101 -1.13 9.15 0.01
C ILE A 101 -0.16 10.15 0.67
N LEU A 102 0.21 11.23 -0.05
CA LEU A 102 1.06 12.30 0.48
C LEU A 102 0.37 13.12 1.58
N ALA A 103 -0.93 13.39 1.41
CA ALA A 103 -1.75 14.10 2.39
C ALA A 103 -2.13 13.23 3.60
N ALA A 104 -1.99 11.92 3.50
CA ALA A 104 -2.29 11.00 4.60
C ALA A 104 -1.36 11.25 5.79
N THR A 105 -1.93 11.78 6.86
CA THR A 105 -1.24 12.00 8.13
C THR A 105 -1.48 10.81 9.06
N GLY A 106 -0.53 10.56 9.97
CA GLY A 106 -0.63 9.49 10.97
C GLY A 106 0.11 8.23 10.54
N ALA A 107 1.32 8.04 11.06
CA ALA A 107 1.94 6.73 11.08
C ALA A 107 1.14 5.86 12.06
N ALA A 108 0.70 4.70 11.57
CA ALA A 108 0.34 3.52 12.35
C ALA A 108 0.74 3.59 13.83
N ARG A 109 -0.24 3.61 14.74
CA ARG A 109 -0.15 3.19 16.16
C ARG A 109 1.24 3.29 16.82
N SER A 110 1.95 4.40 16.68
CA SER A 110 3.19 4.63 17.42
C SER A 110 2.87 5.19 18.79
N THR A 111 1.81 4.71 19.44
CA THR A 111 1.45 5.09 20.81
C THR A 111 2.51 4.66 21.83
N GLY A 112 3.48 3.81 21.44
CA GLY A 112 4.48 3.27 22.38
C GLY A 112 5.89 3.86 22.32
N ARG A 113 6.33 4.45 21.20
CA ARG A 113 7.77 4.77 21.02
C ARG A 113 8.10 6.23 20.67
N VAL A 114 7.17 6.99 20.09
CA VAL A 114 7.44 8.39 19.72
C VAL A 114 7.37 9.31 20.96
N ASP A 115 6.50 8.99 21.92
CA ASP A 115 6.40 9.75 23.18
C ASP A 115 7.60 9.55 24.13
N LEU A 116 8.39 8.49 23.94
CA LEU A 116 9.60 8.24 24.72
C LEU A 116 10.73 9.21 24.35
N ILE A 117 10.76 9.71 23.11
CA ILE A 117 11.84 10.56 22.59
C ILE A 117 11.63 12.03 22.98
N ARG A 118 10.39 12.45 23.27
CA ARG A 118 10.06 13.82 23.68
C ARG A 118 10.22 14.10 25.18
N ARG A 119 10.52 13.09 26.00
CA ARG A 119 10.92 13.32 27.41
C ARG A 119 12.44 13.49 27.50
N LYS A 120 12.90 14.71 27.27
CA LYS A 120 14.11 15.23 27.93
C LYS A 120 14.05 16.73 28.07
#